data_AF-A0A0Q7Z8P5-F1
#
_entry.id   AF-A0A0Q7Z8P5-F1
#
_cell.length_a   1.000
_cell.length_b   1.000
_cell.length_c   1.000
_cell.angle_alpha   90.00
_cell.angle_beta   90.00
_cell.angle_gamma   90.00
#
_symmetry.space_group_name_H-M   'P 1'
#
loop_
_entity.id
_entity.type
_entity.pdbx_description
1 polymer ?
#
loop_
_entity_poly.entity_id
_entity_poly.type
_entity_poly.pdbx_seq_one_letter_code
_entity_poly.pdbx_strand_id
1 'polypeptide(L)'
;MAIFQKRKRAEHRFEHVGALQSPPGFDELITVSAAPSGPVALWADATARSDIEAHFESLGSASFPETRTSSRPQVALCAYRSASMAPAHAVVLEELPIAHPLIQELPNGDFLVVGARCAWRPEGPERNALIVGHDGAVVHEGTLGDGIEHMLVDDSGGIWVGYFDEGIFGNFGWGSPGPEPLGSAGIVRWSPMFEKLWEYEAIDDYWLADCYALNVDSDRVWACPYTDFSILEIASDQATARATTDVSGPRALLIAGEKVALMGDYKFGGSLLLGNLDNLSRLKKSEIGIPDGRRMPPGTLVCRGSVAHFFVDADWFTFDLARAI
;
A
#
# COMPACT_ATOMS: atom_id res chain seq x y z
N MET A 1 30.46 17.28 28.33
CA MET A 1 29.26 16.90 29.11
C MET A 1 28.19 16.49 28.11
N ALA A 2 28.04 15.19 27.85
CA ALA A 2 26.98 14.69 26.99
C ALA A 2 25.66 14.83 27.77
N ILE A 3 24.78 15.72 27.32
CA ILE A 3 23.43 15.83 27.85
C ILE A 3 22.72 14.54 27.44
N PHE A 4 22.62 13.58 28.36
CA PHE A 4 21.66 12.50 28.29
C PHE A 4 20.26 13.14 28.35
N GLN A 5 19.72 13.54 27.20
CA GLN A 5 18.28 13.73 27.06
C GLN A 5 17.65 12.40 27.43
N LYS A 6 17.01 12.34 28.61
CA LYS A 6 16.08 11.25 28.94
C LYS A 6 15.07 11.18 27.81
N ARG A 7 15.22 10.18 26.95
CA ARG A 7 14.36 9.99 25.78
C ARG A 7 12.92 9.82 26.27
N LYS A 8 12.03 10.72 25.85
CA LYS A 8 10.59 10.60 26.09
C LYS A 8 10.15 9.32 25.37
N ARG A 9 9.49 8.41 26.08
CA ARG A 9 8.86 7.24 25.45
C ARG A 9 7.74 7.74 24.53
N ALA A 10 7.55 7.10 23.36
CA ALA A 10 6.42 7.38 22.49
C ALA A 10 5.10 7.31 23.29
N GLU A 11 4.22 8.29 23.05
CA GLU A 11 2.96 8.43 23.77
C GLU A 11 1.96 7.35 23.37
N HIS A 12 2.00 6.93 22.10
CA HIS A 12 1.21 5.82 21.55
C HIS A 12 2.11 4.64 21.17
N ARG A 13 1.52 3.44 21.11
CA ARG A 13 2.22 2.21 20.74
C ARG A 13 1.36 1.35 19.84
N PHE A 14 2.00 0.71 18.88
CA PHE A 14 1.42 -0.48 18.28
C PHE A 14 1.37 -1.62 19.31
N GLU A 15 0.42 -2.52 19.16
CA GLU A 15 0.31 -3.79 19.88
C GLU A 15 0.91 -4.91 19.03
N HIS A 16 1.78 -5.75 19.60
CA HIS A 16 2.30 -6.92 18.90
C HIS A 16 1.24 -8.00 18.86
N VAL A 17 0.90 -8.46 17.65
CA VAL A 17 -0.08 -9.54 17.44
C VAL A 17 0.63 -10.88 17.39
N GLY A 18 1.76 -10.96 16.68
CA GLY A 18 2.57 -12.18 16.55
C GLY A 18 3.44 -12.11 15.28
N ALA A 19 4.12 -13.21 14.95
CA ALA A 19 4.89 -13.33 13.72
C ALA A 19 4.16 -14.26 12.74
N LEU A 20 3.90 -13.79 11.52
CA LEU A 20 3.29 -14.59 10.45
C LEU A 20 4.16 -15.81 10.14
N GLN A 21 3.54 -16.97 10.06
CA GLN A 21 4.20 -18.21 9.67
C GLN A 21 4.22 -18.31 8.16
N SER A 22 5.40 -18.61 7.62
CA SER A 22 5.58 -18.97 6.23
C SER A 22 4.92 -20.33 5.91
N PRO A 23 4.44 -20.52 4.68
CA PRO A 23 4.12 -21.85 4.19
C PRO A 23 5.41 -22.67 3.94
N PRO A 24 5.34 -24.01 3.97
CA PRO A 24 6.53 -24.86 3.76
C PRO A 24 7.20 -24.58 2.41
N GLY A 25 8.51 -24.33 2.42
CA GLY A 25 9.31 -24.10 1.21
C GLY A 25 9.39 -22.63 0.74
N PHE A 26 8.76 -21.69 1.44
CA PHE A 26 8.79 -20.26 1.09
C PHE A 26 9.06 -19.42 2.35
N ASP A 27 10.33 -19.21 2.67
CA ASP A 27 10.77 -18.68 3.97
C ASP A 27 10.98 -17.17 4.02
N GLU A 28 11.00 -16.48 2.89
CA GLU A 28 11.12 -15.03 2.82
C GLU A 28 9.77 -14.36 2.57
N LEU A 29 9.42 -13.39 3.41
CA LEU A 29 8.29 -12.50 3.17
C LEU A 29 8.71 -11.43 2.16
N ILE A 30 8.10 -11.45 0.98
CA ILE A 30 8.40 -10.49 -0.10
C ILE A 30 7.52 -9.25 0.02
N THR A 31 6.21 -9.44 0.17
CA THR A 31 5.26 -8.35 0.33
C THR A 31 4.09 -8.77 1.21
N VAL A 32 3.51 -7.81 1.90
CA VAL A 32 2.39 -8.02 2.81
C VAL A 32 1.44 -6.83 2.75
N SER A 33 0.16 -7.13 2.85
CA SER A 33 -0.90 -6.14 2.95
C SER A 33 -1.95 -6.57 3.97
N ALA A 34 -2.99 -5.75 4.13
CA ALA A 34 -4.11 -6.02 5.02
C ALA A 34 -5.42 -6.05 4.22
N ALA A 35 -6.12 -7.17 4.30
CA ALA A 35 -7.50 -7.32 3.87
C ALA A 35 -8.44 -7.17 5.11
N PRO A 36 -9.76 -7.00 4.93
CA PRO A 36 -10.71 -6.92 6.04
C PRO A 36 -10.61 -8.09 7.04
N SER A 37 -10.25 -9.27 6.54
CA SER A 37 -10.23 -10.52 7.29
C SER A 37 -8.89 -10.80 7.99
N GLY A 38 -7.83 -10.04 7.65
CA GLY A 38 -6.49 -10.19 8.19
C GLY A 38 -5.38 -9.88 7.17
N PRO A 39 -4.12 -10.14 7.54
CA PRO A 39 -2.99 -9.99 6.64
C PRO A 39 -3.10 -10.89 5.39
N VAL A 40 -2.53 -10.41 4.29
CA VAL A 40 -2.34 -11.16 3.04
C VAL A 40 -0.89 -10.99 2.63
N ALA A 41 -0.20 -12.08 2.29
CA ALA A 41 1.24 -12.07 2.09
C ALA A 41 1.67 -12.89 0.88
N LEU A 42 2.75 -12.44 0.23
CA LEU A 42 3.48 -13.19 -0.77
C LEU A 42 4.81 -13.63 -0.17
N TRP A 43 5.05 -14.94 -0.18
CA TRP A 43 6.29 -15.57 0.28
C TRP A 43 7.06 -16.15 -0.90
N ALA A 44 8.38 -16.15 -0.81
CA ALA A 44 9.24 -16.80 -1.80
C ALA A 44 10.37 -17.57 -1.11
N ASP A 45 11.06 -18.41 -1.87
CA ASP A 45 12.37 -18.92 -1.46
C ASP A 45 13.39 -17.77 -1.41
N ALA A 46 14.31 -17.81 -0.46
CA ALA A 46 15.31 -16.76 -0.29
C ALA A 46 16.15 -16.45 -1.53
N THR A 47 16.36 -17.41 -2.42
CA THR A 47 17.10 -17.21 -3.68
C THR A 47 16.34 -16.38 -4.71
N ALA A 48 15.02 -16.28 -4.60
CA ALA A 48 14.17 -15.53 -5.53
C ALA A 48 14.10 -14.02 -5.22
N ARG A 49 14.37 -13.62 -3.97
CA ARG A 49 14.16 -12.24 -3.50
C ARG A 49 14.88 -11.21 -4.35
N SER A 50 16.15 -11.46 -4.69
CA SER A 50 16.96 -10.51 -5.47
C SER A 50 16.45 -10.30 -6.90
N ASP A 51 15.75 -11.28 -7.48
CA ASP A 51 15.12 -11.16 -8.79
C ASP A 51 13.76 -10.45 -8.70
N ILE A 52 12.99 -10.71 -7.64
CA ILE A 52 11.68 -10.07 -7.41
C ILE A 52 11.84 -8.58 -7.07
N GLU A 53 12.87 -8.22 -6.30
CA GLU A 53 13.17 -6.84 -5.88
C GLU A 53 14.26 -6.20 -6.77
N ALA A 54 14.50 -6.73 -7.98
CA ALA A 54 15.60 -6.29 -8.83
C ALA A 54 15.46 -4.84 -9.31
N HIS A 55 16.61 -4.20 -9.56
CA HIS A 55 16.72 -2.86 -10.15
C HIS A 55 17.71 -2.89 -11.32
N PHE A 56 17.50 -1.99 -12.29
CA PHE A 56 18.45 -1.74 -13.36
C PHE A 56 19.00 -0.30 -13.30
N GLU A 57 20.23 -0.12 -13.79
CA GLU A 57 20.84 1.21 -13.94
C GLU A 57 20.61 1.75 -15.35
N SER A 58 20.15 3.00 -15.45
CA SER A 58 20.06 3.71 -16.73
C SER A 58 21.32 4.54 -17.02
N LEU A 59 21.39 5.08 -18.23
CA LEU A 59 22.35 6.14 -18.59
C LEU A 59 22.28 7.26 -17.54
N GLY A 60 23.42 7.59 -16.92
CA GLY A 60 23.51 8.62 -15.87
C GLY A 60 23.47 8.11 -14.42
N SER A 61 23.55 6.80 -14.19
CA SER A 61 23.61 6.17 -12.85
C SER A 61 22.33 6.31 -12.01
N ALA A 62 21.19 6.59 -12.64
CA ALA A 62 19.89 6.45 -11.98
C ALA A 62 19.53 4.95 -11.91
N SER A 63 19.03 4.53 -10.75
CA SER A 63 18.56 3.16 -10.51
C SER A 63 17.04 3.14 -10.55
N PHE A 64 16.47 2.23 -11.34
CA PHE A 64 15.04 2.05 -11.49
C PHE A 64 14.65 0.61 -11.14
N PRO A 65 13.51 0.41 -10.47
CA PRO A 65 12.97 -0.94 -10.23
C PRO A 65 12.69 -1.64 -11.57
N GLU A 66 13.07 -2.91 -11.66
CA GLU A 66 12.65 -3.76 -12.78
C GLU A 66 11.12 -3.92 -12.79
N THR A 67 10.53 -4.08 -13.98
CA THR A 67 9.08 -4.32 -14.11
C THR A 67 8.72 -5.81 -14.08
N ARG A 68 9.71 -6.68 -14.35
CA ARG A 68 9.53 -8.13 -14.52
C ARG A 68 10.65 -8.88 -13.83
N THR A 69 10.31 -10.05 -13.30
CA THR A 69 11.30 -11.05 -12.87
C THR A 69 11.93 -11.71 -14.10
N SER A 70 13.22 -12.01 -14.01
CA SER A 70 13.94 -12.69 -15.08
C SER A 70 13.80 -14.22 -14.98
N SER A 71 13.74 -14.75 -13.76
CA SER A 71 13.71 -16.19 -13.48
C SER A 71 12.29 -16.76 -13.36
N ARG A 72 11.28 -15.89 -13.20
CA ARG A 72 9.87 -16.26 -12.96
C ARG A 72 9.73 -17.25 -11.81
N PRO A 73 10.15 -16.87 -10.59
CA PRO A 73 10.20 -17.79 -9.46
C PRO A 73 8.80 -18.27 -9.06
N GLN A 74 8.75 -19.45 -8.44
CA GLN A 74 7.58 -19.89 -7.69
C GLN A 74 7.42 -19.05 -6.43
N VAL A 75 6.17 -18.71 -6.09
CA VAL A 75 5.84 -17.95 -4.88
C VAL A 75 4.59 -18.52 -4.22
N ALA A 76 4.47 -18.36 -2.91
CA ALA A 76 3.27 -18.74 -2.17
C ALA A 76 2.45 -17.49 -1.78
N LEU A 77 1.17 -17.49 -2.12
CA LEU A 77 0.21 -16.46 -1.77
C LEU A 77 -0.60 -16.94 -0.57
N CYS A 78 -0.59 -16.17 0.52
CA CYS A 78 -1.11 -16.59 1.81
C CYS A 78 -2.11 -15.57 2.34
N ALA A 79 -3.24 -16.07 2.85
CA ALA A 79 -4.25 -15.26 3.52
C ALA A 79 -4.37 -15.71 4.99
N TYR A 80 -4.25 -14.75 5.90
CA TYR A 80 -4.33 -14.98 7.35
C TYR A 80 -5.70 -14.50 7.87
N ARG A 81 -6.18 -15.12 8.96
CA ARG A 81 -7.54 -14.88 9.50
C ARG A 81 -7.54 -14.82 11.01
N SER A 82 -8.43 -14.01 11.59
CA SER A 82 -8.76 -14.05 13.02
C SER A 82 -7.55 -13.99 13.96
N ALA A 83 -6.54 -13.20 13.61
CA ALA A 83 -5.25 -13.12 14.32
C ALA A 83 -4.47 -14.45 14.42
N SER A 84 -4.78 -15.44 13.58
CA SER A 84 -3.93 -16.62 13.38
C SER A 84 -2.64 -16.23 12.68
N MET A 85 -1.52 -16.70 13.22
CA MET A 85 -0.22 -16.57 12.56
C MET A 85 0.02 -17.66 11.51
N ALA A 86 -0.74 -18.75 11.52
CA ALA A 86 -0.72 -19.73 10.44
C ALA A 86 -1.64 -19.27 9.30
N PRO A 87 -1.24 -19.44 8.02
CA PRO A 87 -2.10 -19.09 6.90
C PRO A 87 -3.36 -19.96 6.94
N ALA A 88 -4.53 -19.33 6.81
CA ALA A 88 -5.80 -20.04 6.68
C ALA A 88 -5.99 -20.61 5.28
N HIS A 89 -5.38 -19.94 4.29
CA HIS A 89 -5.35 -20.33 2.90
C HIS A 89 -3.95 -20.01 2.34
N ALA A 90 -3.38 -20.94 1.58
CA ALA A 90 -2.12 -20.76 0.88
C ALA A 90 -2.16 -21.48 -0.47
N VAL A 91 -1.74 -20.80 -1.53
CA VAL A 91 -1.64 -21.34 -2.89
C VAL A 91 -0.26 -21.04 -3.46
N VAL A 92 0.24 -21.90 -4.34
CA VAL A 92 1.51 -21.68 -5.04
C VAL A 92 1.22 -21.15 -6.43
N LEU A 93 1.77 -19.97 -6.74
CA LEU A 93 1.86 -19.46 -8.10
C LEU A 93 3.17 -19.96 -8.70
N GLU A 94 3.06 -20.77 -9.76
CA GLU A 94 4.19 -21.48 -10.35
C GLU A 94 5.21 -20.55 -11.03
N GLU A 95 4.72 -19.47 -11.65
CA GLU A 95 5.56 -18.46 -12.30
C GLU A 95 5.07 -17.08 -11.89
N LEU A 96 5.85 -16.36 -11.08
CA LEU A 96 5.62 -14.93 -10.84
C LEU A 96 6.38 -14.11 -11.89
N PRO A 97 5.74 -13.50 -12.90
CA PRO A 97 6.42 -12.71 -13.93
C PRO A 97 6.63 -11.24 -13.55
N ILE A 98 6.21 -10.83 -12.35
CA ILE A 98 6.13 -9.45 -11.88
C ILE A 98 7.23 -9.20 -10.83
N ALA A 99 7.96 -8.10 -10.99
CA ALA A 99 8.85 -7.56 -9.96
C ALA A 99 8.12 -6.50 -9.10
N HIS A 100 8.62 -6.29 -7.88
CA HIS A 100 8.06 -5.37 -6.87
C HIS A 100 6.54 -5.54 -6.68
N PRO A 101 6.06 -6.75 -6.32
CA PRO A 101 4.65 -7.03 -6.23
C PRO A 101 3.99 -6.39 -4.99
N LEU A 102 2.77 -5.92 -5.17
CA LEU A 102 1.76 -5.72 -4.15
C LEU A 102 0.79 -6.90 -4.16
N ILE A 103 0.18 -7.19 -3.01
CA ILE A 103 -0.78 -8.29 -2.88
C ILE A 103 -2.04 -7.87 -2.12
N GLN A 104 -3.19 -8.34 -2.58
CA GLN A 104 -4.48 -8.28 -1.89
C GLN A 104 -5.24 -9.59 -2.07
N GLU A 105 -6.32 -9.77 -1.32
CA GLU A 105 -7.26 -10.87 -1.49
C GLU A 105 -8.62 -10.30 -1.94
N LEU A 106 -9.22 -10.94 -2.93
CA LEU A 106 -10.56 -10.59 -3.43
C LEU A 106 -11.65 -11.22 -2.53
N PRO A 107 -12.89 -10.69 -2.53
CA PRO A 107 -13.97 -11.22 -1.71
C PRO A 107 -14.33 -12.69 -1.98
N ASN A 108 -14.03 -13.20 -3.18
CA ASN A 108 -14.23 -14.60 -3.54
C ASN A 108 -13.11 -15.54 -3.06
N GLY A 109 -12.05 -15.02 -2.44
CA GLY A 109 -10.89 -15.77 -1.95
C GLY A 109 -9.75 -15.92 -2.96
N ASP A 110 -9.87 -15.37 -4.17
CA ASP A 110 -8.77 -15.30 -5.11
C ASP A 110 -7.76 -14.23 -4.67
N PHE A 111 -6.51 -14.36 -5.11
CA PHE A 111 -5.46 -13.39 -4.83
C PHE A 111 -5.30 -12.42 -5.99
N LEU A 112 -5.06 -11.15 -5.65
CA LEU A 112 -4.65 -10.10 -6.58
C LEU A 112 -3.17 -9.83 -6.37
N VAL A 113 -2.36 -10.02 -7.41
CA VAL A 113 -0.92 -9.71 -7.41
C VAL A 113 -0.64 -8.66 -8.48
N VAL A 114 -0.07 -7.52 -8.08
CA VAL A 114 0.13 -6.37 -8.98
C VAL A 114 1.55 -5.83 -8.86
N GLY A 115 2.24 -5.62 -9.97
CA GLY A 115 3.56 -4.98 -9.98
C GLY A 115 3.42 -3.48 -9.77
N ALA A 116 4.22 -2.93 -8.85
CA ALA A 116 4.28 -1.48 -8.64
C ALA A 116 4.65 -0.71 -9.92
N ARG A 117 5.37 -1.39 -10.82
CA ARG A 117 5.89 -0.84 -12.07
C ARG A 117 5.31 -1.52 -13.30
N CYS A 118 5.16 -0.77 -14.38
CA CYS A 118 4.58 -1.26 -15.63
C CYS A 118 5.12 -0.47 -16.82
N ALA A 119 5.81 -1.11 -17.76
CA ALA A 119 6.23 -0.39 -18.96
C ALA A 119 5.12 -0.28 -20.00
N TRP A 120 5.12 0.83 -20.73
CA TRP A 120 4.47 0.93 -22.02
C TRP A 120 5.49 0.75 -23.14
N ARG A 121 5.16 -0.10 -24.11
CA ARG A 121 5.98 -0.36 -25.30
C ARG A 121 5.13 -0.20 -26.56
N PRO A 122 5.71 -0.06 -27.76
CA PRO A 122 4.94 0.07 -29.01
C PRO A 122 3.94 -1.06 -29.27
N GLU A 123 4.22 -2.27 -28.78
CA GLU A 123 3.34 -3.44 -28.82
C GLU A 123 2.16 -3.39 -27.84
N GLY A 124 2.18 -2.44 -26.89
CA GLY A 124 1.17 -2.26 -25.86
C GLY A 124 1.78 -2.18 -24.45
N PRO A 125 0.94 -1.95 -23.43
CA PRO A 125 1.39 -1.96 -22.06
C PRO A 125 1.70 -3.38 -21.57
N GLU A 126 2.64 -3.47 -20.65
CA GLU A 126 2.88 -4.69 -19.88
C GLU A 126 1.63 -5.08 -19.07
N ARG A 127 1.47 -6.38 -18.83
CA ARG A 127 0.43 -6.92 -17.94
C ARG A 127 1.02 -7.04 -16.54
N ASN A 128 0.79 -6.02 -15.72
CA ASN A 128 1.29 -5.94 -14.35
C ASN A 128 0.27 -6.36 -13.29
N ALA A 129 -0.91 -6.88 -13.66
CA ALA A 129 -1.91 -7.34 -12.70
C ALA A 129 -2.37 -8.77 -13.01
N LEU A 130 -2.39 -9.61 -11.99
CA LEU A 130 -2.78 -11.02 -12.05
C LEU A 130 -3.87 -11.29 -11.01
N ILE A 131 -4.94 -11.96 -11.43
CA ILE A 131 -5.84 -12.65 -10.52
C ILE A 131 -5.43 -14.12 -10.47
N VAL A 132 -5.13 -14.62 -9.29
CA VAL A 132 -4.67 -15.99 -9.03
C VAL A 132 -5.74 -16.72 -8.26
N GLY A 133 -6.25 -17.81 -8.84
CA GLY A 133 -7.32 -18.61 -8.28
C GLY A 133 -6.89 -19.43 -7.07
N HIS A 134 -7.87 -20.06 -6.43
CA HIS A 134 -7.66 -20.95 -5.29
C HIS A 134 -6.78 -22.19 -5.57
N ASP A 135 -6.49 -22.49 -6.83
CA ASP A 135 -5.63 -23.59 -7.26
C ASP A 135 -4.21 -23.12 -7.66
N GLY A 136 -3.93 -21.82 -7.54
CA GLY A 136 -2.66 -21.22 -7.94
C GLY A 136 -2.57 -20.85 -9.43
N ALA A 137 -3.60 -21.13 -10.22
CA ALA A 137 -3.62 -20.75 -11.62
C ALA A 137 -3.93 -19.24 -11.79
N VAL A 138 -3.25 -18.59 -12.74
CA VAL A 138 -3.64 -17.24 -13.17
C VAL A 138 -4.95 -17.33 -13.95
N VAL A 139 -6.02 -16.80 -13.37
CA VAL A 139 -7.37 -16.82 -13.97
C VAL A 139 -7.64 -15.61 -14.87
N HIS A 140 -6.98 -14.49 -14.60
CA HIS A 140 -7.09 -13.27 -15.40
C HIS A 140 -5.80 -12.45 -15.28
N GLU A 141 -5.44 -11.74 -16.34
CA GLU A 141 -4.32 -10.82 -16.36
C GLU A 141 -4.67 -9.52 -17.10
N GLY A 142 -4.06 -8.41 -16.67
CA GLY A 142 -4.27 -7.12 -17.29
C GLY A 142 -3.28 -6.07 -16.80
N THR A 143 -3.66 -4.81 -16.97
CA THR A 143 -2.79 -3.66 -16.75
C THR A 143 -3.50 -2.67 -15.84
N LEU A 144 -2.87 -2.32 -14.73
CA LEU A 144 -3.33 -1.25 -13.83
C LEU A 144 -2.46 0.01 -13.92
N GLY A 145 -1.45 0.04 -14.78
CA GLY A 145 -0.60 1.20 -15.01
C GLY A 145 0.72 1.16 -14.23
N ASP A 146 1.60 2.12 -14.51
CA ASP A 146 2.88 2.28 -13.83
C ASP A 146 2.72 3.08 -12.54
N GLY A 147 3.72 3.04 -11.68
CA GLY A 147 3.86 3.93 -10.54
C GLY A 147 2.78 3.76 -9.48
N ILE A 148 2.47 2.52 -9.11
CA ILE A 148 1.49 2.19 -8.07
C ILE A 148 2.16 2.26 -6.69
N GLU A 149 1.65 3.14 -5.82
CA GLU A 149 2.11 3.29 -4.43
C GLU A 149 1.25 2.47 -3.46
N HIS A 150 -0.07 2.53 -3.61
CA HIS A 150 -1.02 1.85 -2.75
C HIS A 150 -2.02 1.03 -3.56
N MET A 151 -2.39 -0.14 -3.04
CA MET A 151 -3.45 -0.98 -3.60
C MET A 151 -4.26 -1.65 -2.50
N LEU A 152 -5.57 -1.44 -2.50
CA LEU A 152 -6.51 -2.04 -1.54
C LEU A 152 -7.79 -2.49 -2.26
N VAL A 153 -8.34 -3.63 -1.87
CA VAL A 153 -9.61 -4.14 -2.43
C VAL A 153 -10.76 -3.87 -1.47
N ASP A 154 -11.85 -3.26 -1.93
CA ASP A 154 -13.05 -3.05 -1.13
C ASP A 154 -13.93 -4.32 -1.03
N ASP A 155 -14.93 -4.31 -0.15
CA ASP A 155 -15.78 -5.48 0.12
C ASP A 155 -16.62 -5.92 -1.10
N SER A 156 -16.78 -5.06 -2.11
CA SER A 156 -17.44 -5.37 -3.37
C SER A 156 -16.48 -5.91 -4.45
N GLY A 157 -15.18 -5.98 -4.15
CA GLY A 157 -14.13 -6.39 -5.08
C GLY A 157 -13.58 -5.26 -5.93
N GLY A 158 -13.97 -4.00 -5.66
CA GLY A 158 -13.38 -2.84 -6.32
C GLY A 158 -11.92 -2.66 -5.89
N ILE A 159 -11.03 -2.54 -6.86
CA ILE A 159 -9.59 -2.41 -6.64
C ILE A 159 -9.24 -0.93 -6.65
N TRP A 160 -8.94 -0.37 -5.48
CA TRP A 160 -8.51 1.02 -5.33
C TRP A 160 -7.00 1.11 -5.43
N VAL A 161 -6.53 1.92 -6.38
CA VAL A 161 -5.12 2.13 -6.67
C VAL A 161 -4.78 3.60 -6.50
N GLY A 162 -3.78 3.88 -5.67
CA GLY A 162 -3.15 5.19 -5.54
C GLY A 162 -1.80 5.17 -6.24
N TYR A 163 -1.54 6.17 -7.09
CA TYR A 163 -0.33 6.27 -7.89
C TYR A 163 0.63 7.32 -7.32
N PHE A 164 1.94 7.05 -7.40
CA PHE A 164 2.97 8.06 -7.17
C PHE A 164 3.28 8.84 -8.46
N ASP A 165 4.15 9.84 -8.36
CA ASP A 165 4.40 10.84 -9.42
C ASP A 165 4.68 10.24 -10.80
N GLU A 166 5.47 9.17 -10.89
CA GLU A 166 5.77 8.49 -12.16
C GLU A 166 4.54 7.80 -12.79
N GLY A 167 3.58 7.34 -11.98
CA GLY A 167 2.32 6.78 -12.45
C GLY A 167 1.31 7.83 -12.89
N ILE A 168 1.48 9.07 -12.39
CA ILE A 168 0.62 10.22 -12.69
C ILE A 168 1.12 10.98 -13.92
N PHE A 169 2.41 11.34 -13.93
CA PHE A 169 3.03 12.15 -14.98
C PHE A 169 3.62 11.33 -16.12
N GLY A 170 3.93 10.06 -15.85
CA GLY A 170 4.46 9.10 -16.80
C GLY A 170 5.95 8.81 -16.61
N ASN A 171 6.26 7.53 -16.63
CA ASN A 171 7.59 6.97 -16.77
C ASN A 171 7.49 5.65 -17.55
N PHE A 172 8.60 4.96 -17.81
CA PHE A 172 8.64 3.67 -18.50
C PHE A 172 7.86 3.64 -19.83
N GLY A 173 7.96 4.75 -20.58
CA GLY A 173 7.31 4.91 -21.88
C GLY A 173 5.89 5.48 -21.82
N TRP A 174 5.27 5.60 -20.65
CA TRP A 174 3.99 6.31 -20.47
C TRP A 174 4.20 7.84 -20.54
N GLY A 175 3.20 8.56 -21.06
CA GLY A 175 3.19 10.02 -21.24
C GLY A 175 4.09 10.54 -22.35
N SER A 176 5.24 9.89 -22.58
CA SER A 176 6.16 10.17 -23.68
C SER A 176 7.13 9.00 -23.90
N PRO A 177 7.17 8.36 -25.09
CA PRO A 177 6.38 8.63 -26.30
C PRO A 177 4.99 7.96 -26.30
N GLY A 178 4.65 7.19 -25.26
CA GLY A 178 3.40 6.46 -25.16
C GLY A 178 2.20 7.33 -24.80
N PRO A 179 1.02 6.69 -24.59
CA PRO A 179 -0.20 7.38 -24.21
C PRO A 179 -0.10 7.95 -22.81
N GLU A 180 -1.08 8.78 -22.45
CA GLU A 180 -1.26 9.24 -21.08
C GLU A 180 -1.24 8.05 -20.09
N PRO A 181 -0.55 8.18 -18.94
CA PRO A 181 -0.52 7.14 -17.92
C PRO A 181 -1.94 6.76 -17.46
N LEU A 182 -2.18 5.46 -17.25
CA LEU A 182 -3.48 5.00 -16.74
C LEU A 182 -3.85 5.56 -15.36
N GLY A 183 -2.81 5.90 -14.58
CA GLY A 183 -2.89 6.51 -13.26
C GLY A 183 -2.81 8.05 -13.27
N SER A 184 -2.99 8.73 -14.40
CA SER A 184 -2.89 10.20 -14.49
C SER A 184 -3.86 10.95 -13.56
N ALA A 185 -4.99 10.33 -13.22
CA ALA A 185 -5.93 10.83 -12.22
C ALA A 185 -5.43 10.70 -10.77
N GLY A 186 -4.35 9.95 -10.53
CA GLY A 186 -3.74 9.77 -9.21
C GLY A 186 -4.39 8.75 -8.30
N ILE A 187 -5.71 8.64 -8.33
CA ILE A 187 -6.47 7.59 -7.65
C ILE A 187 -7.49 7.03 -8.63
N VAL A 188 -7.50 5.71 -8.80
CA VAL A 188 -8.39 5.01 -9.72
C VAL A 188 -9.01 3.80 -9.04
N ARG A 189 -10.30 3.57 -9.27
CA ARG A 189 -11.00 2.35 -8.89
C ARG A 189 -11.18 1.46 -10.12
N TRP A 190 -10.75 0.22 -10.01
CA TRP A 190 -10.84 -0.79 -11.06
C TRP A 190 -11.79 -1.93 -10.69
N SER A 191 -12.33 -2.60 -11.69
CA SER A 191 -13.08 -3.85 -11.52
C SER A 191 -12.14 -5.04 -11.31
N PRO A 192 -12.64 -6.19 -10.81
CA PRO A 192 -11.87 -7.45 -10.80
C PRO A 192 -11.42 -7.93 -12.19
N MET A 193 -11.98 -7.37 -13.26
CA MET A 193 -11.57 -7.63 -14.65
C MET A 193 -10.62 -6.55 -15.19
N PHE A 194 -10.15 -5.64 -14.33
CA PHE A 194 -9.25 -4.54 -14.63
C PHE A 194 -9.84 -3.47 -15.57
N GLU A 195 -11.15 -3.28 -15.52
CA GLU A 195 -11.82 -2.16 -16.19
C GLU A 195 -11.85 -0.95 -15.24
N LYS A 196 -11.54 0.24 -15.77
CA LYS A 196 -11.63 1.49 -14.99
C LYS A 196 -13.10 1.79 -14.68
N LEU A 197 -13.45 1.79 -13.39
CA LEU A 197 -14.82 2.08 -12.92
C LEU A 197 -14.99 3.54 -12.51
N TRP A 198 -13.95 4.13 -11.95
CA TRP A 198 -13.94 5.49 -11.45
C TRP A 198 -12.51 6.02 -11.41
N GLU A 199 -12.33 7.32 -11.59
CA GLU A 199 -11.06 8.01 -11.42
C GLU A 199 -11.28 9.36 -10.73
N TYR A 200 -10.28 9.80 -9.99
CA TYR A 200 -10.37 11.08 -9.28
C TYR A 200 -10.35 12.25 -10.26
N GLU A 201 -11.38 13.08 -10.18
CA GLU A 201 -11.42 14.39 -10.80
C GLU A 201 -11.03 15.44 -9.76
N ALA A 202 -10.07 16.31 -10.10
CA ALA A 202 -9.59 17.34 -9.19
C ALA A 202 -10.74 18.27 -8.76
N ILE A 203 -10.89 18.44 -7.46
CA ILE A 203 -11.87 19.34 -6.84
C ILE A 203 -11.19 20.67 -6.57
N ASP A 204 -11.67 21.74 -7.20
CA ASP A 204 -11.07 23.07 -7.11
C ASP A 204 -9.55 23.02 -7.42
N ASP A 205 -8.71 23.43 -6.48
CA ASP A 205 -7.24 23.41 -6.61
C ASP A 205 -6.59 22.14 -6.03
N TYR A 206 -7.37 21.15 -5.56
CA TYR A 206 -6.87 19.90 -5.00
C TYR A 206 -6.54 18.86 -6.08
N TRP A 207 -5.65 19.22 -7.00
CA TRP A 207 -4.99 18.24 -7.86
C TRP A 207 -3.95 17.46 -7.04
N LEU A 208 -3.51 16.31 -7.55
CA LEU A 208 -2.52 15.50 -6.86
C LEU A 208 -1.35 15.10 -7.75
N ALA A 209 -0.16 15.10 -7.17
CA ALA A 209 1.10 14.69 -7.79
C ALA A 209 1.58 13.33 -7.27
N ASP A 210 1.03 12.85 -6.14
CA ASP A 210 1.40 11.59 -5.52
C ASP A 210 0.35 11.21 -4.45
N CYS A 211 -0.11 9.96 -4.45
CA CYS A 211 -1.01 9.41 -3.44
C CYS A 211 -0.23 8.86 -2.23
N TYR A 212 0.18 9.75 -1.32
CA TYR A 212 1.03 9.40 -0.16
C TYR A 212 0.40 8.42 0.85
N ALA A 213 -0.92 8.46 1.02
CA ALA A 213 -1.64 7.52 1.88
C ALA A 213 -3.01 7.21 1.30
N LEU A 214 -3.41 5.94 1.37
CA LEU A 214 -4.72 5.42 0.97
C LEU A 214 -5.26 4.49 2.07
N ASN A 215 -6.55 4.59 2.35
CA ASN A 215 -7.24 3.70 3.28
C ASN A 215 -8.66 3.42 2.77
N VAL A 216 -8.99 2.14 2.64
CA VAL A 216 -10.30 1.66 2.21
C VAL A 216 -11.05 1.15 3.43
N ASP A 217 -12.20 1.75 3.70
CA ASP A 217 -13.19 1.32 4.68
C ASP A 217 -14.40 0.69 3.95
N SER A 218 -15.38 0.20 4.70
CA SER A 218 -16.57 -0.49 4.19
C SER A 218 -17.44 0.36 3.26
N ASP A 219 -17.57 1.67 3.51
CA ASP A 219 -18.41 2.58 2.72
C ASP A 219 -17.66 3.77 2.09
N ARG A 220 -16.37 3.94 2.44
CA ARG A 220 -15.57 5.12 2.09
C ARG A 220 -14.13 4.76 1.79
N VAL A 221 -13.53 5.56 0.92
CA VAL A 221 -12.08 5.56 0.69
C VAL A 221 -11.53 6.91 1.09
N TRP A 222 -10.42 6.89 1.80
CA TRP A 222 -9.74 8.07 2.30
C TRP A 222 -8.35 8.12 1.71
N ALA A 223 -7.91 9.31 1.31
CA ALA A 223 -6.57 9.53 0.82
C ALA A 223 -5.96 10.81 1.37
N CYS A 224 -4.63 10.86 1.41
CA CYS A 224 -3.89 12.08 1.73
C CYS A 224 -2.80 12.33 0.68
N PRO A 225 -3.13 13.01 -0.42
CA PRO A 225 -2.19 13.23 -1.52
C PRO A 225 -1.28 14.44 -1.33
N TYR A 226 -0.14 14.44 -2.01
CA TYR A 226 0.68 15.63 -2.29
C TYR A 226 0.06 16.40 -3.48
N THR A 227 0.03 17.74 -3.56
CA THR A 227 0.94 18.72 -2.93
C THR A 227 0.55 19.19 -1.53
N ASP A 228 -0.74 19.24 -1.26
CA ASP A 228 -1.27 20.01 -0.12
C ASP A 228 -1.49 19.16 1.13
N PHE A 229 -1.38 17.84 1.01
CA PHE A 229 -1.72 16.88 2.07
C PHE A 229 -3.14 17.11 2.60
N SER A 230 -4.08 17.44 1.72
CA SER A 230 -5.50 17.46 2.06
C SER A 230 -5.97 16.06 2.44
N ILE A 231 -7.06 15.96 3.20
CA ILE A 231 -7.76 14.69 3.40
C ILE A 231 -8.86 14.62 2.36
N LEU A 232 -8.73 13.68 1.43
CA LEU A 232 -9.77 13.32 0.49
C LEU A 232 -10.68 12.26 1.09
N GLU A 233 -11.97 12.42 0.90
CA GLU A 233 -13.00 11.45 1.21
C GLU A 233 -13.73 11.10 -0.07
N ILE A 234 -13.78 9.82 -0.41
CA ILE A 234 -14.45 9.29 -1.59
C ILE A 234 -15.55 8.36 -1.10
N ALA A 235 -16.80 8.71 -1.40
CA ALA A 235 -17.98 7.96 -1.00
C ALA A 235 -18.99 7.95 -2.14
N SER A 236 -19.46 6.75 -2.54
CA SER A 236 -20.40 6.60 -3.67
C SER A 236 -19.93 7.35 -4.93
N ASP A 237 -18.66 7.18 -5.28
CA ASP A 237 -18.01 7.81 -6.44
C ASP A 237 -18.00 9.35 -6.45
N GLN A 238 -18.26 9.97 -5.28
CA GLN A 238 -18.13 11.40 -5.06
C GLN A 238 -16.94 11.67 -4.14
N ALA A 239 -16.05 12.56 -4.57
CA ALA A 239 -14.92 12.99 -3.77
C ALA A 239 -15.20 14.34 -3.10
N THR A 240 -14.69 14.52 -1.88
CA THR A 240 -14.62 15.81 -1.18
C THR A 240 -13.22 15.99 -0.60
N ALA A 241 -12.75 17.22 -0.49
CA ALA A 241 -11.43 17.54 0.03
C ALA A 241 -11.53 18.43 1.27
N ARG A 242 -10.64 18.20 2.25
CA ARG A 242 -10.51 19.05 3.43
C ARG A 242 -9.05 19.45 3.62
N ALA A 243 -8.80 20.75 3.72
CA ALA A 243 -7.46 21.27 3.98
C ALA A 243 -6.93 20.79 5.33
N THR A 244 -5.64 20.45 5.36
CA THR A 244 -4.88 20.21 6.59
C THR A 244 -3.85 21.32 6.79
N THR A 245 -3.18 21.33 7.94
CA THR A 245 -2.01 22.18 8.20
C THR A 245 -0.94 21.37 8.91
N ASP A 246 0.33 21.70 8.68
CA ASP A 246 1.49 21.06 9.32
C ASP A 246 1.63 19.55 9.05
N VAL A 247 1.03 19.05 7.97
CA VAL A 247 1.23 17.68 7.48
C VAL A 247 2.42 17.65 6.52
N SER A 248 3.23 16.60 6.57
CA SER A 248 4.41 16.48 5.72
C SER A 248 4.73 15.01 5.44
N GLY A 249 4.42 14.55 4.22
CA GLY A 249 4.72 13.21 3.76
C GLY A 249 4.15 12.08 4.64
N PRO A 250 2.83 12.09 4.94
CA PRO A 250 2.22 11.01 5.72
C PRO A 250 2.34 9.69 4.96
N ARG A 251 2.53 8.60 5.68
CA ARG A 251 2.60 7.24 5.11
C ARG A 251 1.34 6.43 5.34
N ALA A 252 0.44 6.96 6.17
CA ALA A 252 -0.77 6.28 6.59
C ALA A 252 -1.81 7.30 7.07
N LEU A 253 -3.08 6.98 6.80
CA LEU A 253 -4.25 7.74 7.18
C LEU A 253 -5.30 6.79 7.79
N LEU A 254 -5.69 7.03 9.02
CA LEU A 254 -6.81 6.35 9.68
C LEU A 254 -7.93 7.33 9.98
N ILE A 255 -9.15 6.87 9.75
CA ILE A 255 -10.38 7.54 10.15
C ILE A 255 -11.16 6.58 11.04
N ALA A 256 -11.67 7.07 12.16
CA ALA A 256 -12.54 6.30 13.05
C ALA A 256 -13.65 7.21 13.60
N GLY A 257 -14.81 7.18 12.96
CA GLY A 257 -15.85 8.20 13.18
C GLY A 257 -15.32 9.58 12.80
N GLU A 258 -15.33 10.53 13.73
CA GLU A 258 -14.77 11.86 13.51
C GLU A 258 -13.25 11.93 13.75
N LYS A 259 -12.64 10.90 14.35
CA LYS A 259 -11.21 10.90 14.70
C LYS A 259 -10.35 10.67 13.47
N VAL A 260 -9.21 11.35 13.42
CA VAL A 260 -8.21 11.27 12.36
C VAL A 260 -6.85 10.94 12.96
N ALA A 261 -6.11 10.04 12.31
CA ALA A 261 -4.69 9.87 12.55
C ALA A 261 -3.90 9.86 11.23
N LEU A 262 -2.87 10.70 11.14
CA LEU A 262 -1.85 10.61 10.10
C LEU A 262 -0.56 10.11 10.72
N MET A 263 0.07 9.09 10.12
CA MET A 263 1.30 8.48 10.64
C MET A 263 2.46 8.63 9.66
N GLY A 264 3.65 8.86 10.21
CA GLY A 264 4.87 9.06 9.45
C GLY A 264 5.02 10.47 8.89
N ASP A 265 6.27 10.87 8.72
CA ASP A 265 6.67 12.04 7.94
C ASP A 265 7.98 11.74 7.20
N TYR A 266 8.41 12.65 6.32
CA TYR A 266 9.64 12.51 5.54
C TYR A 266 10.92 12.22 6.37
N LYS A 267 10.95 12.61 7.64
CA LYS A 267 12.15 12.54 8.51
C LYS A 267 12.02 11.45 9.59
N PHE A 268 10.80 11.10 9.99
CA PHE A 268 10.54 10.24 11.13
C PHE A 268 9.29 9.40 10.93
N GLY A 269 9.49 8.09 10.70
CA GLY A 269 8.39 7.14 10.50
C GLY A 269 7.45 6.95 11.70
N GLY A 270 7.90 7.31 12.91
CA GLY A 270 7.09 7.24 14.14
C GLY A 270 6.33 8.53 14.47
N SER A 271 6.30 9.52 13.59
CA SER A 271 5.49 10.72 13.83
C SER A 271 4.00 10.38 13.74
N LEU A 272 3.20 11.07 14.55
CA LEU A 272 1.76 10.86 14.62
C LEU A 272 1.07 12.22 14.77
N LEU A 273 0.08 12.48 13.93
CA LEU A 273 -0.83 13.61 14.05
C LEU A 273 -2.22 13.07 14.38
N LEU A 274 -2.81 13.53 15.49
CA LEU A 274 -4.14 13.13 15.93
C LEU A 274 -5.09 14.32 15.99
N GLY A 275 -6.34 14.13 15.57
CA GLY A 275 -7.36 15.17 15.71
C GLY A 275 -8.73 14.69 15.25
N ASN A 276 -9.56 15.64 14.81
CA ASN A 276 -10.89 15.37 14.29
C ASN A 276 -11.07 15.95 12.89
N LEU A 277 -11.93 15.33 12.09
CA LEU A 277 -12.27 15.73 10.72
C LEU A 277 -12.84 17.15 10.61
N ASP A 278 -13.51 17.64 11.65
CA ASP A 278 -14.07 18.99 11.71
C ASP A 278 -13.03 20.08 12.02
N ASN A 279 -11.80 19.70 12.38
CA ASN A 279 -10.76 20.62 12.82
C ASN A 279 -9.34 20.18 12.44
N LEU A 280 -9.14 19.88 11.15
CA LEU A 280 -7.86 19.45 10.59
C LEU A 280 -6.74 20.51 10.64
N SER A 281 -7.07 21.76 10.99
CA SER A 281 -6.07 22.82 11.22
C SER A 281 -5.38 22.73 12.59
N ARG A 282 -5.83 21.81 13.47
CA ARG A 282 -5.35 21.68 14.85
C ARG A 282 -4.99 20.25 15.22
N LEU A 283 -4.42 19.50 14.28
CA LEU A 283 -3.90 18.17 14.56
C LEU A 283 -2.78 18.25 15.62
N LYS A 284 -2.91 17.45 16.67
CA LYS A 284 -1.95 17.35 17.75
C LYS A 284 -0.79 16.45 17.32
N LYS A 285 0.42 17.00 17.35
CA LYS A 285 1.68 16.26 17.19
C LYS A 285 1.92 15.32 18.37
N SER A 286 2.23 14.08 18.07
CA SER A 286 2.61 13.02 19.00
C SER A 286 3.58 12.05 18.32
N GLU A 287 3.88 10.93 18.98
CA GLU A 287 4.75 9.88 18.47
C GLU A 287 4.13 8.51 18.74
N ILE A 288 4.28 7.61 17.77
CA ILE A 288 3.95 6.19 17.88
C ILE A 288 5.23 5.35 17.75
N GLY A 289 5.33 4.30 18.57
CA GLY A 289 6.44 3.36 18.55
C GLY A 289 5.99 1.92 18.67
N ILE A 290 6.94 1.00 18.64
CA ILE A 290 6.69 -0.43 18.88
C ILE A 290 6.69 -0.75 20.39
N PRO A 291 6.10 -1.88 20.84
CA PRO A 291 5.90 -2.20 22.26
C PRO A 291 7.14 -2.11 23.14
N ASP A 292 8.32 -2.45 22.60
CA ASP A 292 9.59 -2.40 23.35
C ASP A 292 10.13 -0.97 23.59
N GLY A 293 9.46 0.04 23.03
CA GLY A 293 9.82 1.46 23.17
C GLY A 293 10.93 1.95 22.25
N ARG A 294 11.41 1.13 21.30
CA ARG A 294 12.25 1.59 20.19
C ARG A 294 11.43 2.44 19.22
N ARG A 295 12.13 3.22 18.41
CA ARG A 295 11.54 3.90 17.24
C ARG A 295 11.05 2.86 16.25
N MET A 296 10.06 3.22 15.43
CA MET A 296 9.63 2.38 14.33
C MET A 296 10.83 2.06 13.41
N PRO A 297 11.19 0.78 13.23
CA PRO A 297 12.17 0.38 12.23
C PRO A 297 11.58 0.54 10.82
N PRO A 298 12.38 0.34 9.75
CA PRO A 298 11.83 0.10 8.42
C PRO A 298 10.84 -1.07 8.46
N GLY A 299 9.76 -0.98 7.70
CA GLY A 299 8.70 -1.97 7.67
C GLY A 299 7.53 -1.49 6.81
N THR A 300 6.57 -2.38 6.58
CA THR A 300 5.40 -2.11 5.76
C THR A 300 4.26 -1.61 6.64
N LEU A 301 3.71 -0.45 6.31
CA LEU A 301 2.57 0.14 7.02
C LEU A 301 1.37 0.18 6.09
N VAL A 302 0.28 -0.47 6.48
CA VAL A 302 -0.97 -0.52 5.69
C VAL A 302 -2.14 -0.15 6.57
N CYS A 303 -3.02 0.72 6.08
CA CYS A 303 -4.25 1.11 6.77
C CYS A 303 -5.44 0.34 6.22
N ARG A 304 -6.31 -0.13 7.13
CA ARG A 304 -7.60 -0.71 6.79
C ARG A 304 -8.64 -0.29 7.81
N GLY A 305 -9.63 0.49 7.37
CA GLY A 305 -10.64 1.08 8.26
C GLY A 305 -9.99 1.88 9.39
N SER A 306 -10.30 1.53 10.64
CA SER A 306 -9.73 2.18 11.83
C SER A 306 -8.37 1.67 12.26
N VAL A 307 -7.81 0.65 11.58
CA VAL A 307 -6.62 -0.07 12.03
C VAL A 307 -5.42 0.18 11.11
N ALA A 308 -4.30 0.59 11.69
CA ALA A 308 -3.00 0.53 11.03
C ALA A 308 -2.35 -0.82 11.34
N HIS A 309 -1.92 -1.52 10.30
CA HIS A 309 -1.15 -2.75 10.34
C HIS A 309 0.29 -2.42 10.00
N PHE A 310 1.20 -2.70 10.92
CA PHE A 310 2.63 -2.48 10.74
C PHE A 310 3.36 -3.82 10.77
N PHE A 311 4.17 -4.08 9.75
CA PHE A 311 4.92 -5.31 9.59
C PHE A 311 6.42 -5.02 9.58
N VAL A 312 7.16 -5.74 10.42
CA VAL A 312 8.62 -5.72 10.45
C VAL A 312 9.08 -7.14 10.19
N ASP A 313 9.54 -7.40 8.97
CA ASP A 313 9.65 -8.77 8.46
C ASP A 313 8.30 -9.49 8.67
N ALA A 314 8.30 -10.67 9.29
CA ALA A 314 7.09 -11.41 9.60
C ALA A 314 6.33 -10.91 10.86
N ASP A 315 6.93 -10.07 11.70
CA ASP A 315 6.28 -9.57 12.92
C ASP A 315 5.18 -8.57 12.58
N TRP A 316 3.96 -8.88 13.00
CA TRP A 316 2.77 -8.08 12.78
C TRP A 316 2.37 -7.33 14.06
N PHE A 317 2.18 -6.02 13.89
CA PHE A 317 1.70 -5.11 14.91
C PHE A 317 0.45 -4.35 14.43
N THR A 318 -0.39 -3.93 15.38
CA THR A 318 -1.60 -3.15 15.06
C THR A 318 -1.75 -1.92 15.95
N PHE A 319 -2.37 -0.88 15.40
CA PHE A 319 -2.85 0.28 16.15
C PHE A 319 -4.26 0.59 15.70
N ASP A 320 -5.22 0.53 16.62
CA ASP A 320 -6.64 0.80 16.34
C ASP A 320 -7.02 2.20 16.84
N LEU A 321 -7.26 3.11 15.91
CA LEU A 321 -7.65 4.50 16.22
C LEU A 321 -8.98 4.56 17.00
N ALA A 322 -9.88 3.60 16.78
CA ALA A 322 -11.15 3.55 17.50
C ALA A 322 -10.96 3.31 19.02
N ARG A 323 -9.83 2.70 19.42
CA ARG A 323 -9.48 2.38 20.81
C ARG A 323 -8.46 3.32 21.44
N ALA A 324 -7.74 4.10 20.62
CA ALA A 324 -6.54 4.82 21.05
C ALA A 324 -6.77 6.18 21.72
N ILE A 325 -8.00 6.72 21.69
CA ILE A 325 -8.35 8.07 22.17
C ILE A 325 -9.66 8.04 22.95
#